data_AF-A0A940QUD3-F1
#
_entry.id   AF-A0A940QUD3-F1
#
_cell.length_a   1.000
_cell.length_b   1.000
_cell.length_c   1.000
_cell.angle_alpha   90.00
_cell.angle_beta   90.00
_cell.angle_gamma   90.00
#
_symmetry.space_group_name_H-M   'P 1'
#
loop_
_entity.id
_entity.type
_entity.pdbx_description
1 polymer ?
#
loop_
_entity_poly.entity_id
_entity_poly.type
_entity_poly.pdbx_seq_one_letter_code
_entity_poly.pdbx_strand_id
1 'polypeptide(L)'
;MKRYAVKWTPTIIILDLDGEEHHRFVGFLPPEDFIAQIVLGKGKVAFDHDSFEQAMQCFQEVLVRYPKADAAPEAQYYLGVTKYKASHDPKELKLGHEALQRDYPGSEWAKKAQVYSLIP
;
A
#
# COMPACT_ATOMS: atom_id res chain seq x y z
N MET A 1 -7.03 19.21 -21.48
CA MET A 1 -7.02 17.76 -21.17
C MET A 1 -7.88 17.50 -19.95
N LYS A 2 -8.49 16.31 -19.79
CA LYS A 2 -9.22 15.94 -18.55
C LYS A 2 -8.19 15.58 -17.46
N ARG A 3 -8.11 16.36 -16.37
CA ARG A 3 -7.09 16.29 -15.29
C ARG A 3 -6.77 14.87 -14.80
N TYR A 4 -7.78 14.01 -14.63
CA TYR A 4 -7.62 12.65 -14.08
C TYR A 4 -7.90 11.51 -15.07
N ALA A 5 -8.15 11.83 -16.35
CA ALA A 5 -8.34 10.86 -17.43
C ALA A 5 -9.25 9.65 -17.11
N VAL A 6 -10.36 9.85 -16.38
CA VAL A 6 -11.33 8.77 -16.07
C VAL A 6 -11.98 8.27 -17.36
N LYS A 7 -11.84 6.96 -17.63
CA LYS A 7 -12.35 6.28 -18.82
C LYS A 7 -13.50 5.29 -18.55
N TRP A 8 -13.60 4.75 -17.33
CA TRP A 8 -14.58 3.73 -16.94
C TRP A 8 -15.11 4.00 -15.53
N THR A 9 -16.29 3.48 -15.17
CA THR A 9 -16.94 3.77 -13.89
C THR A 9 -17.43 2.50 -13.15
N PRO A 10 -17.40 2.49 -11.80
CA PRO A 10 -16.84 3.52 -10.96
C PRO A 10 -15.30 3.52 -11.03
N THR A 11 -14.69 4.71 -11.06
CA THR A 11 -13.25 4.91 -10.81
C THR A 11 -13.15 5.69 -9.53
N ILE A 12 -12.40 5.16 -8.57
CA ILE A 12 -12.12 5.80 -7.29
C ILE A 12 -10.69 6.29 -7.35
N ILE A 13 -10.49 7.54 -6.97
CA ILE A 13 -9.18 8.20 -6.97
C ILE A 13 -9.01 8.85 -5.60
N ILE A 14 -7.88 8.57 -4.95
CA ILE A 14 -7.47 9.22 -3.71
C ILE A 14 -6.50 10.32 -4.08
N LEU A 15 -6.88 11.54 -3.70
CA LEU A 15 -6.15 12.77 -3.97
C LEU A 15 -5.65 13.40 -2.68
N ASP A 16 -4.54 14.12 -2.75
CA ASP A 16 -4.11 15.02 -1.68
C ASP A 16 -4.74 16.42 -1.80
N LEU A 17 -4.29 17.36 -0.96
CA LEU A 17 -4.81 18.74 -0.92
C LEU A 17 -4.43 19.56 -2.16
N ASP A 18 -3.33 19.23 -2.82
CA ASP A 18 -2.91 19.84 -4.09
C ASP A 18 -3.67 19.23 -5.28
N GLY A 19 -4.39 18.13 -5.03
CA GLY A 19 -5.18 17.38 -5.98
C GLY A 19 -4.29 16.51 -6.87
N GLU A 20 -3.13 16.10 -6.38
CA GLU A 20 -2.28 15.05 -6.94
C GLU A 20 -2.87 13.68 -6.64
N GLU A 21 -2.66 12.72 -7.52
CA GLU A 21 -3.20 11.37 -7.40
C GLU A 21 -2.19 10.42 -6.76
N HIS A 22 -2.60 9.74 -5.69
CA HIS A 22 -1.75 8.81 -4.94
C HIS A 22 -2.22 7.36 -5.04
N HIS A 23 -3.51 7.14 -5.29
CA HIS A 23 -4.07 5.81 -5.39
C HIS A 23 -5.34 5.80 -6.25
N ARG A 24 -5.52 4.72 -7.02
CA ARG A 24 -6.67 4.53 -7.90
C ARG A 24 -7.05 3.06 -7.97
N PHE A 25 -8.35 2.81 -7.96
CA PHE A 25 -8.93 1.51 -8.34
C PHE A 25 -10.23 1.69 -9.13
N VAL A 26 -10.60 0.66 -9.89
CA VAL A 26 -11.73 0.67 -10.82
C VAL A 26 -12.66 -0.51 -10.52
N GLY A 27 -13.97 -0.26 -10.53
CA GLY A 27 -14.99 -1.26 -10.25
C GLY A 27 -15.51 -1.21 -8.82
N PHE A 28 -16.57 -2.00 -8.57
CA PHE A 28 -17.14 -2.15 -7.24
C PHE A 28 -16.37 -3.20 -6.43
N LEU A 29 -16.22 -2.94 -5.14
CA LEU A 29 -15.62 -3.85 -4.18
C LEU A 29 -16.61 -4.14 -3.04
N PRO A 30 -16.54 -5.32 -2.40
CA PRO A 30 -17.20 -5.56 -1.13
C PRO A 30 -16.81 -4.49 -0.09
N PRO A 31 -17.64 -4.23 0.94
CA PRO A 31 -17.37 -3.16 1.91
C PRO A 31 -15.99 -3.25 2.57
N GLU A 32 -15.54 -4.44 2.97
CA GLU A 32 -14.24 -4.62 3.62
C GLU A 32 -13.07 -4.30 2.68
N ASP A 33 -13.09 -4.81 1.45
CA ASP A 33 -12.10 -4.50 0.42
C ASP A 33 -12.09 -3.03 0.05
N PHE A 34 -13.28 -2.42 -0.06
CA PHE A 34 -13.41 -1.01 -0.34
C PHE A 34 -12.76 -0.17 0.76
N ILE A 35 -13.08 -0.43 2.03
CA ILE A 35 -12.50 0.30 3.16
C ILE A 35 -10.99 0.09 3.20
N ALA A 36 -10.51 -1.14 2.99
CA ALA A 36 -9.08 -1.45 2.95
C ALA A 36 -8.35 -0.65 1.86
N GLN A 37 -8.92 -0.51 0.66
CA GLN A 37 -8.37 0.33 -0.40
C GLN A 37 -8.33 1.82 -0.03
N ILE A 38 -9.35 2.33 0.68
CA ILE A 38 -9.34 3.72 1.17
C ILE A 38 -8.23 3.93 2.21
N VAL A 39 -8.08 3.03 3.18
CA VAL A 39 -7.03 3.14 4.21
C VAL A 39 -5.64 2.99 3.59
N LEU A 40 -5.46 2.06 2.65
CA LEU A 40 -4.24 1.92 1.86
C LEU A 40 -3.92 3.23 1.13
N GLY A 41 -4.90 3.81 0.44
CA GLY A 41 -4.75 5.08 -0.28
C GLY A 41 -4.34 6.23 0.63
N LYS A 42 -4.95 6.35 1.83
CA LYS A 42 -4.51 7.33 2.85
C LYS A 42 -3.07 7.11 3.28
N GLY A 43 -2.66 5.86 3.47
CA GLY A 43 -1.27 5.51 3.80
C GLY A 43 -0.29 5.91 2.70
N LYS A 44 -0.68 5.76 1.42
CA LYS A 44 0.13 6.18 0.27
C LYS A 44 0.26 7.70 0.17
N VAL A 45 -0.82 8.45 0.42
CA VAL A 45 -0.73 9.93 0.54
C VAL A 45 0.27 10.32 1.62
N ALA A 46 0.16 9.75 2.82
CA ALA A 46 1.08 10.05 3.91
C ALA A 46 2.52 9.65 3.58
N PHE A 47 2.73 8.52 2.89
CA PHE A 47 4.05 8.08 2.45
C PHE A 47 4.68 9.04 1.45
N ASP A 48 3.91 9.49 0.45
CA ASP A 48 4.39 10.41 -0.59
C ASP A 48 4.69 11.81 -0.03
N HIS A 49 4.09 12.17 1.11
CA HIS A 49 4.41 13.38 1.89
C HIS A 49 5.46 13.16 2.99
N ASP A 50 6.23 12.08 2.92
CA ASP A 50 7.27 11.69 3.91
C ASP A 50 6.77 11.59 5.37
N SER A 51 5.45 11.51 5.58
CA SER A 51 4.80 11.38 6.88
C SER A 51 4.77 9.91 7.31
N PHE A 52 5.96 9.32 7.48
CA PHE A 52 6.15 7.88 7.62
C PHE A 52 5.42 7.26 8.82
N GLU A 53 5.31 7.96 9.95
CA GLU A 53 4.57 7.46 11.11
C GLU A 53 3.09 7.23 10.77
N GLN A 54 2.45 8.21 10.13
CA GLN A 54 1.04 8.12 9.73
C GLN A 54 0.84 7.07 8.63
N ALA A 55 1.79 6.97 7.70
CA ALA A 55 1.77 5.94 6.67
C ALA A 55 1.83 4.53 7.28
N MET A 56 2.75 4.28 8.23
CA MET A 56 2.85 3.01 8.94
C MET A 56 1.55 2.66 9.70
N GLN A 57 0.94 3.64 10.38
CA GLN A 57 -0.34 3.44 11.07
C GLN A 57 -1.43 2.98 10.10
N CYS A 58 -1.55 3.62 8.93
CA CYS A 58 -2.54 3.23 7.92
C CYS A 58 -2.28 1.81 7.38
N PHE A 59 -1.04 1.48 7.02
CA PHE A 59 -0.72 0.15 6.52
C PHE A 59 -0.93 -0.94 7.56
N GLN A 60 -0.56 -0.69 8.82
CA GLN A 60 -0.85 -1.59 9.93
C GLN A 60 -2.35 -1.75 10.15
N GLU A 61 -3.13 -0.68 10.02
CA GLU A 61 -4.59 -0.77 10.12
C GLU A 61 -5.16 -1.72 9.07
N VAL A 62 -4.70 -1.64 7.81
CA VAL A 62 -5.14 -2.58 6.76
C VAL A 62 -4.81 -4.03 7.16
N LEU A 63 -3.58 -4.28 7.62
CA LEU A 63 -3.10 -5.62 7.95
C LEU A 63 -3.79 -6.22 9.18
N VAL A 64 -4.19 -5.40 10.14
CA VAL A 64 -4.84 -5.86 11.37
C VAL A 64 -6.34 -6.01 11.18
N ARG A 65 -6.99 -5.05 10.54
CA ARG A 65 -8.46 -5.02 10.42
C ARG A 65 -8.98 -5.74 9.19
N TYR A 66 -8.22 -5.75 8.11
CA TYR A 66 -8.61 -6.31 6.81
C TYR A 66 -7.54 -7.26 6.24
N PRO A 67 -7.05 -8.25 7.02
CA PRO A 67 -5.93 -9.11 6.60
C PRO A 67 -6.23 -9.97 5.36
N LYS A 68 -7.50 -10.12 4.97
CA LYS A 68 -7.91 -10.90 3.79
C LYS A 68 -8.27 -10.04 2.59
N ALA A 69 -8.26 -8.72 2.74
CA ALA A 69 -8.60 -7.82 1.65
C ALA A 69 -7.52 -7.83 0.57
N ASP A 70 -7.90 -7.58 -0.67
CA ASP A 70 -6.96 -7.52 -1.80
C ASP A 70 -5.87 -6.45 -1.61
N ALA A 71 -6.17 -5.42 -0.82
CA ALA A 71 -5.23 -4.34 -0.46
C ALA A 71 -4.17 -4.76 0.58
N ALA A 72 -4.39 -5.84 1.34
CA ALA A 72 -3.50 -6.26 2.43
C ALA A 72 -2.06 -6.56 1.99
N PRO A 73 -1.81 -7.33 0.91
CA PRO A 73 -0.44 -7.52 0.43
C PRO A 73 0.22 -6.21 -0.05
N GLU A 74 -0.52 -5.26 -0.62
CA GLU A 74 0.03 -3.94 -0.97
C GLU A 74 0.44 -3.18 0.30
N ALA A 75 -0.42 -3.19 1.32
CA ALA A 75 -0.13 -2.54 2.60
C ALA A 75 1.11 -3.15 3.28
N GLN A 76 1.27 -4.48 3.26
CA GLN A 76 2.47 -5.13 3.82
C GLN A 76 3.75 -4.69 3.08
N TYR A 77 3.68 -4.60 1.75
CA TYR A 77 4.80 -4.10 0.94
C TYR A 77 5.17 -2.67 1.34
N TYR A 78 4.20 -1.77 1.34
CA TYR A 78 4.44 -0.36 1.66
C TYR A 78 4.84 -0.16 3.12
N LEU A 79 4.39 -1.00 4.06
CA LEU A 79 4.86 -0.97 5.45
C LEU A 79 6.38 -1.22 5.52
N GLY A 80 6.90 -2.23 4.82
CA GLY A 80 8.34 -2.50 4.75
C GLY A 80 9.12 -1.33 4.12
N VAL A 81 8.62 -0.81 2.99
CA VAL A 81 9.23 0.36 2.32
C VAL A 81 9.23 1.60 3.21
N THR A 82 8.14 1.84 3.94
CA THR A 82 7.99 2.99 4.83
C THR A 82 8.93 2.89 6.02
N LYS A 83 9.05 1.70 6.63
CA LYS A 83 10.01 1.47 7.71
C LYS A 83 11.44 1.71 7.25
N TYR A 84 11.81 1.22 6.05
CA TYR A 84 13.10 1.52 5.45
C TYR A 84 13.31 3.02 5.21
N LYS A 85 12.31 3.73 4.68
CA LYS A 85 12.39 5.18 4.49
C LYS A 85 12.58 5.94 5.79
N ALA A 86 11.96 5.49 6.87
CA ALA A 86 12.09 6.11 8.19
C ALA A 86 13.45 5.79 8.85
N SER A 87 13.90 4.54 8.80
CA SER A 87 15.10 4.07 9.53
C SER A 87 16.40 4.15 8.72
N HIS A 88 16.29 4.17 7.39
CA HIS A 88 17.38 3.93 6.43
C HIS A 88 18.06 2.55 6.57
N ASP A 89 17.45 1.61 7.31
CA ASP A 89 17.96 0.25 7.49
C ASP A 89 17.37 -0.69 6.43
N PRO A 90 18.17 -1.20 5.46
CA PRO A 90 17.68 -2.09 4.42
C PRO A 90 17.10 -3.41 4.96
N LYS A 91 17.39 -3.80 6.21
CA LYS A 91 16.78 -4.97 6.85
C LYS A 91 15.26 -4.88 6.92
N GLU A 92 14.69 -3.67 7.01
CA GLU A 92 13.24 -3.49 7.03
C GLU A 92 12.56 -3.94 5.74
N LEU A 93 13.23 -3.78 4.59
CA LEU A 93 12.74 -4.30 3.31
C LEU A 93 12.74 -5.82 3.28
N LYS A 94 13.78 -6.45 3.83
CA LYS A 94 13.90 -7.91 3.94
C LYS A 94 12.81 -8.47 4.86
N LEU A 95 12.60 -7.87 6.04
CA LEU A 95 11.52 -8.24 6.95
C LEU A 95 10.13 -8.07 6.32
N GLY A 96 9.93 -6.98 5.57
CA GLY A 96 8.70 -6.75 4.81
C GLY A 96 8.46 -7.84 3.75
N HIS A 97 9.51 -8.24 3.02
CA HIS A 97 9.46 -9.34 2.07
C HIS A 97 9.15 -10.68 2.73
N GLU A 98 9.81 -11.01 3.85
CA GLU A 98 9.57 -12.25 4.59
C GLU A 98 8.12 -12.34 5.08
N ALA A 99 7.56 -11.22 5.57
CA ALA A 99 6.16 -11.16 5.95
C ALA A 99 5.21 -11.36 4.75
N LEU A 100 5.51 -10.77 3.59
CA LEU A 100 4.76 -11.02 2.35
C LEU A 100 4.80 -12.49 1.93
N GLN A 101 5.96 -13.14 2.00
CA GLN A 101 6.09 -14.56 1.64
C GLN A 101 5.35 -15.47 2.62
N ARG A 102 5.32 -15.12 3.91
CA ARG A 102 4.61 -15.89 4.93
C ARG A 102 3.09 -15.74 4.80
N ASP A 103 2.61 -14.50 4.72
CA ASP A 103 1.18 -14.20 4.87
C ASP A 103 0.46 -14.08 3.52
N TYR A 104 1.17 -13.71 2.45
CA TYR A 104 0.62 -13.46 1.11
C TYR A 104 1.49 -14.02 -0.05
N PRO A 105 1.95 -15.29 0.00
CA PRO A 105 2.96 -15.83 -0.92
C PRO A 105 2.59 -15.75 -2.41
N GLY A 106 1.30 -15.83 -2.74
CA GLY A 106 0.80 -15.79 -4.12
C GLY A 106 0.59 -14.38 -4.69
N SER A 107 0.71 -13.34 -3.87
CA SER A 107 0.39 -11.97 -4.26
C SER A 107 1.40 -11.39 -5.26
N GLU A 108 0.96 -10.44 -6.09
CA GLU A 108 1.86 -9.67 -6.95
C GLU A 108 2.94 -8.94 -6.13
N TRP A 109 2.58 -8.48 -4.94
CA TRP A 109 3.47 -7.77 -4.02
C TRP A 109 4.60 -8.65 -3.46
N ALA A 110 4.30 -9.93 -3.18
CA ALA A 110 5.33 -10.90 -2.81
C ALA A 110 6.37 -11.11 -3.95
N LYS A 111 5.93 -11.07 -5.21
CA LYS A 111 6.81 -11.13 -6.39
C LYS A 111 7.65 -9.84 -6.53
N LYS A 112 7.02 -8.67 -6.40
CA LYS A 112 7.73 -7.37 -6.44
C LYS A 112 8.80 -7.25 -5.37
N ALA A 113 8.53 -7.75 -4.17
CA ALA A 113 9.46 -7.72 -3.04
C ALA A 113 10.59 -8.75 -3.14
N GLN A 114 10.58 -9.66 -4.12
CA GLN A 114 11.54 -10.78 -4.19
C GLN A 114 12.99 -10.32 -4.17
N VAL A 115 13.29 -9.17 -4.79
CA VAL A 115 14.65 -8.60 -4.82
C VAL A 115 15.22 -8.31 -3.43
N TYR A 116 14.37 -8.06 -2.42
CA TYR A 116 14.80 -7.77 -1.05
C TYR A 116 15.33 -8.98 -0.29
N SER A 117 15.09 -10.21 -0.79
CA SER A 117 15.70 -11.43 -0.25
C SER A 117 17.23 -11.46 -0.38
N LEU A 118 17.78 -10.65 -1.30
CA LEU A 118 19.22 -10.56 -1.56
C LEU A 118 19.96 -9.62 -0.60
N ILE A 119 19.24 -8.90 0.26
CA ILE A 119 19.85 -8.03 1.26
C ILE A 119 20.58 -8.92 2.28
N PRO A 120 21.89 -8.68 2.54
CA PRO A 120 22.68 -9.47 3.48
C PRO A 120 22.04 -9.59 4.87
#